data_AF-A0A529Y4D5-F1
#
_entry.id   AF-A0A529Y4D5-F1
#
_cell.length_a   1.000
_cell.length_b   1.000
_cell.length_c   1.000
_cell.angle_alpha   90.00
_cell.angle_beta   90.00
_cell.angle_gamma   90.00
#
_symmetry.space_group_name_H-M   'P 1'
#
loop_
_entity.id
_entity.type
_entity.pdbx_description
1 polymer ?
#
loop_
_entity_poly.entity_id
_entity_poly.type
_entity_poly.pdbx_seq_one_letter_code
_entity_poly.pdbx_strand_id
1 'polypeptide(L)'
;MSRDTFYITTAISYPNGKPHIGHAYELIATDALARFQRLDGKDVFFLTGTDEHGIKMLQTARKEGIAARELADRNSAEFKRMASALNASNDDFIRTTEERHYASSQAIWKAMAANGDIYKGGYAGWYSVRDEAYYGEEETEVRADNVRYGPQGTPVEWVEEESYFFRLSAYQDKLLALYESQPDFIGPAERRNEVMSFVKSGLKDLSVSRTTFDWGVPVPGDEKHVMYVWVDALTNYITGVGYPNENDEKWRFWPADAHIIGKDIVRFHA
;
A
#
# COMPACT_ATOMS: atom_id res chain seq x y z
N MET A 1 -18.34 16.87 18.99
CA MET A 1 -17.21 17.55 19.63
C MET A 1 -15.99 17.16 18.84
N SER A 2 -15.21 18.10 18.30
CA SER A 2 -13.96 17.76 17.62
C SER A 2 -13.04 17.06 18.61
N ARG A 3 -12.34 16.00 18.17
CA ARG A 3 -11.25 15.44 18.98
C ARG A 3 -10.18 16.52 19.19
N ASP A 4 -9.60 16.52 20.38
CA ASP A 4 -8.47 17.40 20.71
C ASP A 4 -7.20 16.98 19.94
N THR A 5 -7.14 15.72 19.50
CA THR A 5 -6.09 15.16 18.65
C THR A 5 -6.44 15.30 17.17
N PHE A 6 -5.42 15.46 16.32
CA PHE A 6 -5.54 15.42 14.87
C PHE A 6 -4.39 14.61 14.25
N TYR A 7 -4.71 13.51 13.59
CA TYR A 7 -3.73 12.66 12.93
C TYR A 7 -3.86 12.75 11.41
N ILE A 8 -2.79 13.19 10.75
CA ILE A 8 -2.73 13.35 9.30
C ILE A 8 -1.51 12.66 8.72
N THR A 9 -1.65 12.07 7.53
CA THR A 9 -0.56 11.36 6.86
C THR A 9 -0.41 11.76 5.40
N THR A 10 0.81 11.67 4.86
CA THR A 10 1.01 11.48 3.42
C THR A 10 0.91 9.99 3.08
N ALA A 11 0.82 9.65 1.78
CA ALA A 11 1.26 8.33 1.36
C ALA A 11 2.78 8.21 1.57
N ILE A 12 3.27 6.99 1.79
CA ILE A 12 4.71 6.73 1.88
C ILE A 12 5.31 6.61 0.47
N SER A 13 6.42 7.29 0.22
CA SER A 13 7.03 7.34 -1.12
C SER A 13 7.82 6.09 -1.45
N TYR A 14 7.81 5.65 -2.71
CA TYR A 14 8.60 4.50 -3.17
C TYR A 14 10.02 4.96 -3.61
N PRO A 15 11.10 4.64 -2.87
CA PRO A 15 12.42 5.21 -3.10
C PRO A 15 13.25 4.39 -4.09
N ASN A 16 12.66 3.98 -5.21
CA ASN A 16 13.39 3.31 -6.32
C ASN A 16 14.09 4.31 -7.26
N GLY A 17 13.98 5.62 -6.97
CA GLY A 17 14.61 6.72 -7.69
C GLY A 17 14.70 7.97 -6.80
N LYS A 18 15.10 9.10 -7.39
CA LYS A 18 15.17 10.38 -6.68
C LYS A 18 13.78 10.99 -6.44
N PRO A 19 13.57 11.75 -5.35
CA PRO A 19 12.33 12.51 -5.17
C PRO A 19 12.06 13.47 -6.34
N HIS A 20 10.79 13.67 -6.68
CA HIS A 20 10.33 14.57 -7.74
C HIS A 20 9.23 15.49 -7.22
N ILE A 21 8.79 16.44 -8.06
CA ILE A 21 7.82 17.48 -7.68
C ILE A 21 6.49 16.93 -7.12
N GLY A 22 6.03 15.75 -7.57
CA GLY A 22 4.84 15.09 -7.00
C GLY A 22 4.97 14.76 -5.51
N HIS A 23 6.10 14.18 -5.08
CA HIS A 23 6.36 13.88 -3.66
C HIS A 23 6.44 15.17 -2.83
N ALA A 24 7.10 16.21 -3.37
CA ALA A 24 7.17 17.50 -2.72
C ALA A 24 5.79 18.16 -2.57
N TYR A 25 4.94 18.06 -3.61
CA TYR A 25 3.60 18.62 -3.60
C TYR A 25 2.72 18.01 -2.51
N GLU A 26 2.67 16.67 -2.43
CA GLU A 26 1.90 15.98 -1.39
C GLU A 26 2.39 16.33 0.01
N LEU A 27 3.71 16.37 0.21
CA LEU A 27 4.30 16.72 1.50
C LEU A 27 3.97 18.16 1.93
N ILE A 28 4.10 19.14 1.02
CA ILE A 28 3.79 20.55 1.30
C ILE A 28 2.31 20.75 1.63
N ALA A 29 1.41 20.14 0.84
CA ALA A 29 -0.03 20.27 1.06
C ALA A 29 -0.44 19.71 2.43
N THR A 30 0.11 18.55 2.78
CA THR A 30 -0.16 17.87 4.06
C THR A 30 0.45 18.65 5.24
N ASP A 31 1.67 19.16 5.08
CA ASP A 31 2.36 19.98 6.07
C ASP A 31 1.57 21.26 6.40
N ALA A 32 1.03 21.93 5.37
CA ALA A 32 0.21 23.11 5.56
C ALA A 32 -1.04 22.82 6.41
N LEU A 33 -1.70 21.69 6.16
CA LEU A 33 -2.86 21.24 6.95
C LEU A 33 -2.47 20.89 8.39
N ALA A 34 -1.38 20.14 8.58
CA ALA A 34 -0.88 19.80 9.91
C ALA A 34 -0.56 21.05 10.73
N ARG A 35 0.16 22.01 10.15
CA ARG A 35 0.49 23.30 10.79
C ARG A 35 -0.76 24.11 11.10
N PHE A 36 -1.73 24.15 10.18
CA PHE A 36 -2.98 24.86 10.40
C PHE A 36 -3.71 24.31 11.63
N GLN A 37 -3.82 23.00 11.77
CA GLN A 37 -4.48 22.37 12.92
C GLN A 37 -3.72 22.60 14.23
N ARG A 38 -2.38 22.65 14.20
CA ARG A 38 -1.57 23.07 15.37
C ARG A 38 -1.86 24.52 15.77
N LEU A 39 -1.96 25.42 14.80
CA LEU A 39 -2.32 26.83 15.04
C LEU A 39 -3.76 26.99 15.56
N ASP A 40 -4.65 26.07 15.18
CA ASP A 40 -6.03 25.96 15.68
C ASP A 40 -6.11 25.27 17.06
N GLY A 41 -4.98 25.01 17.70
CA GLY A 41 -4.89 24.53 19.08
C GLY A 41 -5.04 23.02 19.27
N LYS A 42 -5.00 22.23 18.19
CA LYS A 42 -5.05 20.75 18.29
C LYS A 42 -3.69 20.15 18.63
N ASP A 43 -3.72 19.01 19.32
CA ASP A 43 -2.58 18.11 19.43
C ASP A 43 -2.44 17.34 18.11
N VAL A 44 -1.39 17.62 17.33
CA VAL A 44 -1.26 17.09 15.96
C VAL A 44 -0.14 16.07 15.89
N PHE A 45 -0.43 14.93 15.28
CA PHE A 45 0.57 13.99 14.80
C PHE A 45 0.54 13.98 13.26
N PHE A 46 1.67 14.26 12.62
CA PHE A 46 1.83 14.27 11.18
C PHE A 46 2.88 13.23 10.76
N LEU A 47 2.45 12.23 10.00
CA LEU A 47 3.30 11.16 9.51
C LEU A 47 3.60 11.27 8.01
N THR A 48 4.85 11.04 7.64
CA THR A 48 5.29 10.76 6.26
C THR A 48 6.33 9.64 6.28
N GLY A 49 6.78 9.14 5.13
CA GLY A 49 7.74 8.04 5.12
C GLY A 49 8.03 7.44 3.75
N THR A 50 8.63 6.25 3.77
CA THR A 50 9.02 5.50 2.55
C THR A 50 8.61 4.04 2.59
N ASP A 51 8.06 3.57 1.47
CA ASP A 51 7.78 2.16 1.15
C ASP A 51 8.98 1.55 0.43
N GLU A 52 9.68 0.62 1.06
CA GLU A 52 11.03 0.23 0.68
C GLU A 52 11.12 -1.21 0.20
N HIS A 53 10.01 -1.97 0.19
CA HIS A 53 10.00 -3.38 -0.19
C HIS A 53 9.58 -3.60 -1.66
N GLY A 54 9.54 -4.86 -2.08
CA GLY A 54 9.02 -5.26 -3.39
C GLY A 54 10.07 -5.42 -4.49
N ILE A 55 9.66 -6.08 -5.57
CA ILE A 55 10.54 -6.53 -6.64
C ILE A 55 11.29 -5.39 -7.36
N LYS A 56 10.68 -4.21 -7.48
CA LYS A 56 11.31 -3.06 -8.16
C LYS A 56 12.53 -2.55 -7.39
N MET A 57 12.47 -2.47 -6.05
CA MET A 57 13.63 -2.15 -5.21
C MET A 57 14.73 -3.18 -5.37
N LEU A 58 14.38 -4.48 -5.35
CA LEU A 58 15.34 -5.56 -5.55
C LEU A 58 16.01 -5.53 -6.93
N GLN A 59 15.24 -5.26 -8.00
CA GLN A 59 15.75 -5.14 -9.36
C GLN A 59 16.68 -3.93 -9.52
N THR A 60 16.33 -2.77 -8.96
CA THR A 60 17.20 -1.58 -8.98
C THR A 60 18.50 -1.85 -8.21
N ALA A 61 18.43 -2.49 -7.04
CA ALA A 61 19.61 -2.80 -6.25
C ALA A 61 20.56 -3.76 -7.00
N ARG A 62 20.00 -4.81 -7.64
CA ARG A 62 20.74 -5.73 -8.50
C ARG A 62 21.39 -5.02 -9.69
N LYS A 63 20.68 -4.10 -10.35
CA LYS A 63 21.22 -3.29 -11.46
C LYS A 63 22.41 -2.43 -11.04
N GLU A 64 22.41 -1.97 -9.80
CA GLU A 64 23.49 -1.17 -9.22
C GLU A 64 24.58 -2.01 -8.53
N GLY A 65 24.39 -3.32 -8.41
CA GLY A 65 25.35 -4.22 -7.76
C GLY A 65 25.44 -4.06 -6.23
N ILE A 66 24.36 -3.58 -5.59
CA ILE A 66 24.29 -3.35 -4.14
C ILE A 66 23.16 -4.16 -3.49
N ALA A 67 23.16 -4.26 -2.16
CA ALA A 67 22.07 -4.89 -1.42
C ALA A 67 20.80 -4.03 -1.46
N ALA A 68 19.61 -4.66 -1.44
CA ALA A 68 18.34 -3.94 -1.44
C ALA A 68 18.18 -3.01 -0.23
N ARG A 69 18.68 -3.45 0.94
CA ARG A 69 18.73 -2.63 2.16
C ARG A 69 19.60 -1.38 1.97
N GLU A 70 20.76 -1.52 1.34
CA GLU A 70 21.67 -0.41 1.06
C GLU A 70 21.03 0.61 0.11
N LEU A 71 20.34 0.14 -0.94
CA LEU A 71 19.56 1.00 -1.84
C LEU A 71 18.47 1.76 -1.07
N ALA A 72 17.71 1.07 -0.23
CA ALA A 72 16.65 1.67 0.58
C ALA A 72 17.19 2.73 1.54
N ASP A 73 18.25 2.41 2.29
CA ASP A 73 18.89 3.35 3.22
C ASP A 73 19.39 4.61 2.49
N ARG A 74 20.05 4.43 1.34
CA ARG A 74 20.57 5.54 0.53
C ARG A 74 19.45 6.41 -0.04
N ASN A 75 18.45 5.81 -0.67
CA ASN A 75 17.43 6.57 -1.39
C ASN A 75 16.42 7.20 -0.43
N SER A 76 16.04 6.54 0.66
CA SER A 76 15.19 7.13 1.69
C SER A 76 15.84 8.30 2.41
N ALA A 77 17.19 8.33 2.50
CA ALA A 77 17.90 9.51 2.96
C ALA A 77 17.69 10.75 2.05
N GLU A 78 17.48 10.57 0.74
CA GLU A 78 17.11 11.67 -0.17
C GLU A 78 15.70 12.20 0.12
N PHE A 79 14.74 11.32 0.42
CA PHE A 79 13.38 11.73 0.80
C PHE A 79 13.38 12.47 2.14
N LYS A 80 14.17 12.01 3.13
CA LYS A 80 14.38 12.75 4.37
C LYS A 80 15.03 14.12 4.13
N ARG A 81 16.04 14.21 3.25
CA ARG A 81 16.63 15.49 2.83
C ARG A 81 15.61 16.43 2.19
N MET A 82 14.75 15.90 1.30
CA MET A 82 13.67 16.67 0.69
C MET A 82 12.72 17.22 1.75
N ALA A 83 12.28 16.39 2.70
CA ALA A 83 11.40 16.83 3.79
C ALA A 83 12.03 17.95 4.62
N SER A 84 13.30 17.82 4.99
CA SER A 84 14.03 18.90 5.68
C SER A 84 14.16 20.17 4.84
N ALA A 85 14.48 20.05 3.55
CA ALA A 85 14.63 21.19 2.64
C ALA A 85 13.30 21.95 2.41
N LEU A 86 12.18 21.23 2.45
CA LEU A 86 10.83 21.80 2.37
C LEU A 86 10.31 22.31 3.72
N ASN A 87 11.11 22.21 4.79
CA ASN A 87 10.71 22.58 6.14
C ASN A 87 9.43 21.83 6.60
N ALA A 88 9.32 20.54 6.27
CA ALA A 88 8.20 19.72 6.72
C ALA A 88 8.22 19.56 8.25
N SER A 89 7.04 19.61 8.86
CA SER A 89 6.80 19.48 10.30
C SER A 89 6.26 18.12 10.69
N ASN A 90 6.61 17.06 9.94
CA ASN A 90 6.22 15.71 10.31
C ASN A 90 6.87 15.31 11.65
N ASP A 91 6.08 14.68 12.51
CA ASP A 91 6.47 14.27 13.87
C ASP A 91 7.24 12.94 13.87
N ASP A 92 7.08 12.15 12.82
CA ASP A 92 7.82 10.91 12.56
C ASP A 92 8.07 10.75 11.05
N PHE A 93 9.05 9.92 10.70
CA PHE A 93 9.35 9.51 9.34
C PHE A 93 9.46 7.98 9.32
N ILE A 94 8.38 7.30 8.94
CA ILE A 94 8.32 5.83 8.93
C ILE A 94 9.11 5.25 7.75
N ARG A 95 9.80 4.14 8.00
CA ARG A 95 10.42 3.33 6.95
C ARG A 95 9.94 1.90 7.11
N THR A 96 9.43 1.30 6.03
CA THR A 96 8.90 -0.07 6.08
C THR A 96 9.96 -1.13 6.42
N THR A 97 11.26 -0.82 6.25
CA THR A 97 12.34 -1.70 6.68
C THR A 97 12.68 -1.64 8.17
N GLU A 98 11.94 -0.86 8.98
CA GLU A 98 12.14 -0.80 10.44
C GLU A 98 11.46 -1.97 11.16
N GLU A 99 12.09 -2.48 12.23
CA GLU A 99 11.58 -3.62 13.00
C GLU A 99 10.16 -3.37 13.56
N ARG A 100 9.86 -2.14 13.98
CA ARG A 100 8.51 -1.74 14.44
C ARG A 100 7.43 -1.96 13.38
N HIS A 101 7.79 -1.79 12.11
CA HIS A 101 6.87 -1.98 10.99
C HIS A 101 6.69 -3.46 10.68
N TYR A 102 7.77 -4.25 10.66
CA TYR A 102 7.68 -5.71 10.54
C TYR A 102 6.76 -6.30 11.61
N ALA A 103 6.91 -5.88 12.87
CA ALA A 103 6.05 -6.33 13.96
C ALA A 103 4.58 -5.94 13.75
N SER A 104 4.32 -4.71 13.28
CA SER A 104 2.98 -4.21 12.96
C SER A 104 2.32 -5.00 11.83
N SER A 105 3.00 -5.16 10.70
CA SER A 105 2.52 -5.86 9.51
C SER A 105 2.23 -7.34 9.82
N GLN A 106 3.09 -8.00 10.61
CA GLN A 106 2.84 -9.36 11.08
C GLN A 106 1.66 -9.47 12.06
N ALA A 107 1.45 -8.46 12.91
CA ALA A 107 0.33 -8.47 13.86
C ALA A 107 -1.02 -8.28 13.15
N ILE A 108 -1.13 -7.32 12.22
CA ILE A 108 -2.37 -7.12 11.47
C ILE A 108 -2.67 -8.32 10.55
N TRP A 109 -1.64 -8.95 9.98
CA TRP A 109 -1.81 -10.21 9.25
C TRP A 109 -2.43 -11.30 10.11
N LYS A 110 -1.90 -11.50 11.32
CA LYS A 110 -2.45 -12.48 12.29
C LYS A 110 -3.87 -12.14 12.68
N ALA A 111 -4.20 -10.85 12.84
CA ALA A 111 -5.56 -10.41 13.14
C ALA A 111 -6.54 -10.73 12.00
N MET A 112 -6.18 -10.42 10.74
CA MET A 112 -6.99 -10.77 9.57
C MET A 112 -7.15 -12.29 9.40
N ALA A 113 -6.08 -13.05 9.64
CA ALA A 113 -6.13 -14.52 9.61
C ALA A 113 -7.01 -15.10 10.71
N ALA A 114 -6.93 -14.57 11.94
CA ALA A 114 -7.79 -14.98 13.05
C ALA A 114 -9.26 -14.64 12.81
N ASN A 115 -9.56 -13.57 12.05
CA ASN A 115 -10.92 -13.23 11.63
C ASN A 115 -11.44 -14.12 10.48
N GLY A 116 -10.60 -15.00 9.91
CA GLY A 116 -10.96 -15.91 8.82
C GLY A 116 -10.88 -15.31 7.42
N ASP A 117 -10.30 -14.12 7.28
CA ASP A 117 -10.25 -13.38 6.01
C ASP A 117 -9.00 -13.65 5.19
N ILE A 118 -8.03 -14.40 5.72
CA ILE A 118 -6.84 -14.85 4.99
C ILE A 118 -6.95 -16.33 4.70
N TYR A 119 -6.78 -16.71 3.44
CA TYR A 119 -6.69 -18.10 3.03
C TYR A 119 -5.59 -18.28 1.98
N LYS A 120 -5.02 -19.48 1.92
CA LYS A 120 -4.01 -19.83 0.91
C LYS A 120 -4.70 -20.34 -0.35
N GLY A 121 -4.25 -19.89 -1.52
CA GLY A 121 -4.75 -20.31 -2.82
C GLY A 121 -3.67 -20.19 -3.89
N GLY A 122 -4.08 -20.21 -5.15
CA GLY A 122 -3.22 -19.96 -6.30
C GLY A 122 -3.85 -18.92 -7.22
N TYR A 123 -3.02 -18.04 -7.78
CA TYR A 123 -3.39 -17.26 -8.94
C TYR A 123 -2.97 -18.07 -10.17
N ALA A 124 -3.94 -18.47 -10.99
CA ALA A 124 -3.67 -19.22 -12.21
C ALA A 124 -4.32 -18.50 -13.41
N GLY A 125 -3.53 -18.19 -14.43
CA GLY A 125 -4.04 -17.49 -15.61
C GLY A 125 -3.02 -17.40 -16.74
N TRP A 126 -3.51 -17.06 -17.93
CA TRP A 126 -2.69 -16.83 -19.10
C TRP A 126 -2.03 -15.45 -19.02
N TYR A 127 -0.72 -15.39 -18.86
CA TYR A 127 0.04 -14.16 -18.73
C TYR A 127 0.84 -13.89 -20.01
N SER A 128 0.73 -12.67 -20.55
CA SER A 128 1.67 -12.19 -21.56
C SER A 128 2.76 -11.38 -20.89
N VAL A 129 4.00 -11.88 -20.97
CA VAL A 129 5.19 -11.13 -20.53
C VAL A 129 5.36 -9.84 -21.33
N ARG A 130 4.94 -9.84 -22.60
CA ARG A 130 5.07 -8.66 -23.47
C ARG A 130 4.05 -7.56 -23.13
N ASP A 131 2.84 -7.95 -22.77
CA ASP A 131 1.75 -7.02 -22.48
C ASP A 131 1.67 -6.69 -20.98
N GLU A 132 2.45 -7.40 -20.17
CA GLU A 132 2.41 -7.41 -18.71
C GLU A 132 0.99 -7.62 -18.15
N ALA A 133 0.19 -8.42 -18.85
CA ALA A 133 -1.24 -8.58 -18.61
C ALA A 133 -1.66 -10.04 -18.50
N TYR A 134 -2.63 -10.28 -17.62
CA TYR A 134 -3.36 -11.54 -17.57
C TYR A 134 -4.59 -11.47 -18.48
N TYR A 135 -4.85 -12.57 -19.15
CA TYR A 135 -6.01 -12.79 -20.01
C TYR A 135 -6.80 -13.99 -19.50
N GLY A 136 -8.14 -13.87 -19.53
CA GLY A 136 -9.02 -15.02 -19.36
C GLY A 136 -8.76 -16.06 -20.45
N GLU A 137 -9.05 -17.33 -20.18
CA GLU A 137 -8.85 -18.37 -21.19
C GLU A 137 -9.67 -18.09 -22.45
N GLU A 138 -10.87 -17.54 -22.28
CA GLU A 138 -11.77 -17.07 -23.33
C GLU A 138 -11.23 -15.92 -24.19
N GLU A 139 -10.25 -15.18 -23.69
CA GLU A 139 -9.58 -14.08 -24.40
C GLU A 139 -8.35 -14.55 -25.19
N THR A 140 -8.01 -15.83 -25.10
CA THR A 140 -6.79 -16.41 -25.68
C THR A 140 -7.08 -17.51 -26.69
N GLU A 141 -6.20 -17.67 -27.68
CA GLU A 141 -6.34 -18.68 -28.73
C GLU A 141 -5.01 -19.37 -29.02
N VAL A 142 -5.03 -20.66 -29.36
CA VAL A 142 -3.84 -21.36 -29.89
C VAL A 142 -3.77 -21.13 -31.39
N ARG A 143 -2.63 -20.62 -31.88
CA ARG A 143 -2.41 -20.33 -33.30
C ARG A 143 -1.66 -21.46 -34.00
N ALA A 144 -1.41 -21.29 -35.31
CA ALA A 144 -0.83 -22.31 -36.19
C ALA A 144 0.60 -22.75 -35.82
N ASP A 145 1.32 -21.94 -35.04
CA ASP A 145 2.63 -22.25 -34.47
C ASP A 145 2.54 -23.05 -33.14
N ASN A 146 1.33 -23.45 -32.74
CA ASN A 146 1.04 -24.18 -31.51
C ASN A 146 1.38 -23.39 -30.23
N VAL A 147 1.47 -22.06 -30.33
CA VAL A 147 1.62 -21.13 -29.20
C VAL A 147 0.25 -20.50 -28.91
N ARG A 148 -0.06 -20.29 -27.63
CA ARG A 148 -1.26 -19.57 -27.22
C ARG A 148 -0.99 -18.06 -27.22
N TYR A 149 -1.91 -17.29 -27.76
CA TYR A 149 -1.80 -15.84 -27.89
C TYR A 149 -2.95 -15.13 -27.19
N GLY A 150 -2.65 -13.99 -26.56
CA GLY A 150 -3.64 -13.07 -26.04
C GLY A 150 -4.28 -12.21 -27.15
N PRO A 151 -5.28 -11.38 -26.80
CA PRO A 151 -6.05 -10.59 -27.75
C PRO A 151 -5.21 -9.53 -28.49
N GLN A 152 -4.05 -9.17 -27.94
CA GLN A 152 -3.10 -8.24 -28.58
C GLN A 152 -2.14 -8.95 -29.54
N GLY A 153 -2.29 -10.27 -29.73
CA GLY A 153 -1.45 -11.06 -30.62
C GLY A 153 -0.05 -11.31 -30.09
N THR A 154 0.16 -11.23 -28.77
CA THR A 154 1.40 -11.64 -28.10
C THR A 154 1.26 -13.02 -27.47
N PRO A 155 2.35 -13.82 -27.38
CA PRO A 155 2.31 -15.10 -26.69
C PRO A 155 1.93 -14.95 -25.22
N VAL A 156 1.10 -15.88 -24.75
CA VAL A 156 0.74 -16.01 -23.34
C VAL A 156 1.18 -17.38 -22.82
N GLU A 157 1.59 -17.42 -21.57
CA GLU A 157 1.95 -18.65 -20.86
C GLU A 157 1.07 -18.83 -19.62
N TRP A 158 0.78 -20.08 -19.26
CA TRP A 158 0.03 -20.35 -18.05
C TRP A 158 0.95 -20.12 -16.85
N VAL A 159 0.61 -19.14 -16.02
CA VAL A 159 1.33 -18.85 -14.79
C VAL A 159 0.43 -19.26 -13.64
N GLU A 160 0.94 -20.15 -12.79
CA GLU A 160 0.31 -20.52 -11.53
C GLU A 160 1.25 -20.15 -10.38
N GLU A 161 0.88 -19.13 -9.61
CA GLU A 161 1.63 -18.69 -8.44
C GLU A 161 0.81 -18.92 -7.18
N GLU A 162 1.41 -19.64 -6.23
CA GLU A 162 0.87 -19.77 -4.88
C GLU A 162 0.81 -18.39 -4.21
N SER A 163 -0.34 -18.04 -3.63
CA SER A 163 -0.50 -16.80 -2.88
C SER A 163 -1.56 -16.94 -1.78
N TYR A 164 -1.37 -16.18 -0.70
CA TYR A 164 -2.42 -15.85 0.24
C TYR A 164 -3.35 -14.78 -0.34
N PHE A 165 -4.64 -14.94 -0.07
CA PHE A 165 -5.70 -14.05 -0.49
C PHE A 165 -6.42 -13.47 0.73
N PHE A 166 -6.75 -12.19 0.64
CA PHE A 166 -7.69 -11.51 1.52
C PHE A 166 -9.09 -11.57 0.94
N ARG A 167 -10.09 -11.92 1.76
CA ARG A 167 -11.51 -12.04 1.40
C ARG A 167 -12.20 -10.69 1.12
N LEU A 168 -11.63 -9.87 0.24
CA LEU A 168 -12.14 -8.55 -0.10
C LEU A 168 -13.59 -8.60 -0.63
N SER A 169 -13.98 -9.70 -1.29
CA SER A 169 -15.36 -9.91 -1.74
C SER A 169 -16.39 -9.86 -0.60
N ALA A 170 -16.01 -10.31 0.60
CA ALA A 170 -16.88 -10.31 1.79
C ALA A 170 -17.12 -8.90 2.39
N TYR A 171 -16.40 -7.87 1.89
CA TYR A 171 -16.47 -6.51 2.40
C TYR A 171 -17.26 -5.56 1.50
N GLN A 172 -17.74 -6.00 0.33
CA GLN A 172 -18.42 -5.15 -0.63
C GLN A 172 -19.59 -4.35 0.00
N ASP A 173 -20.54 -5.04 0.64
CA ASP A 173 -21.72 -4.38 1.22
C ASP A 173 -21.34 -3.48 2.41
N LYS A 174 -20.32 -3.87 3.19
CA LYS A 174 -19.83 -3.09 4.32
C LYS A 174 -19.17 -1.78 3.86
N LEU A 175 -18.40 -1.83 2.77
CA LEU A 175 -17.77 -0.66 2.17
C LEU A 175 -18.81 0.28 1.55
N LEU A 176 -19.80 -0.26 0.83
CA LEU A 176 -20.90 0.56 0.30
C LEU A 176 -21.66 1.26 1.43
N ALA A 177 -22.00 0.55 2.51
CA ALA A 177 -22.64 1.13 3.68
C ALA A 177 -21.76 2.21 4.36
N LEU A 178 -20.44 2.02 4.41
CA LEU A 178 -19.50 3.03 4.89
C LEU A 178 -19.59 4.31 4.04
N TYR A 179 -19.47 4.21 2.71
CA TYR A 179 -19.48 5.38 1.83
C TYR A 179 -20.84 6.09 1.79
N GLU A 180 -21.93 5.37 2.01
CA GLU A 180 -23.27 5.93 2.11
C GLU A 180 -23.49 6.67 3.45
N SER A 181 -23.02 6.08 4.55
CA SER A 181 -23.15 6.67 5.90
C SER A 181 -22.13 7.76 6.20
N GLN A 182 -20.99 7.78 5.51
CA GLN A 182 -19.92 8.78 5.66
C GLN A 182 -19.58 9.41 4.31
N PRO A 183 -20.35 10.41 3.85
CA PRO A 183 -20.14 11.04 2.54
C PRO A 183 -18.75 11.66 2.36
N ASP A 184 -18.13 12.10 3.45
CA ASP A 184 -16.82 12.76 3.46
C ASP A 184 -15.64 11.79 3.66
N PHE A 185 -15.89 10.47 3.71
CA PHE A 185 -14.83 9.45 3.85
C PHE A 185 -13.82 9.50 2.69
N ILE A 186 -14.27 9.87 1.48
CA ILE A 186 -13.43 9.98 0.28
C ILE A 186 -13.67 11.33 -0.37
N GLY A 187 -12.61 12.11 -0.56
CA GLY A 187 -12.64 13.38 -1.28
C GLY A 187 -11.61 13.42 -2.42
N PRO A 188 -11.83 14.26 -3.46
CA PRO A 188 -13.07 14.98 -3.78
C PRO A 188 -14.18 14.05 -4.30
N ALA A 189 -15.40 14.58 -4.48
CA ALA A 189 -16.60 13.81 -4.87
C ALA A 189 -16.41 12.93 -6.13
N GLU A 190 -15.61 13.38 -7.09
CA GLU A 190 -15.28 12.60 -8.28
C GLU A 190 -14.57 11.27 -7.93
N ARG A 191 -13.61 11.31 -6.99
CA ARG A 191 -12.90 10.12 -6.51
C ARG A 191 -13.84 9.17 -5.77
N ARG A 192 -14.72 9.71 -4.93
CA ARG A 192 -15.77 8.93 -4.24
C ARG A 192 -16.66 8.19 -5.25
N ASN A 193 -17.12 8.87 -6.30
CA ASN A 193 -17.99 8.27 -7.31
C ASN A 193 -17.28 7.15 -8.10
N GLU A 194 -15.99 7.30 -8.38
CA GLU A 194 -15.18 6.25 -9.01
C GLU A 194 -15.02 5.02 -8.10
N VAL A 195 -14.69 5.22 -6.82
CA VAL A 195 -14.55 4.12 -5.84
C VAL A 195 -15.89 3.40 -5.65
N MET A 196 -16.99 4.15 -5.46
CA MET A 196 -18.32 3.56 -5.32
C MET A 196 -18.72 2.75 -6.56
N SER A 197 -18.45 3.27 -7.77
CA SER A 197 -18.73 2.54 -9.01
C SER A 197 -17.91 1.26 -9.12
N PHE A 198 -16.64 1.31 -8.73
CA PHE A 198 -15.77 0.13 -8.69
C PHE A 198 -16.29 -0.94 -7.73
N VAL A 199 -16.61 -0.57 -6.48
CA VAL A 199 -17.13 -1.52 -5.48
C VAL A 199 -18.49 -2.10 -5.92
N LYS A 200 -19.37 -1.29 -6.51
CA LYS A 200 -20.66 -1.76 -7.08
C LYS A 200 -20.50 -2.73 -8.25
N SER A 201 -19.37 -2.71 -8.94
CA SER A 201 -19.10 -3.62 -10.07
C SER A 201 -18.77 -5.06 -9.63
N GLY A 202 -18.54 -5.28 -8.34
CA GLY A 202 -18.18 -6.58 -7.77
C GLY A 202 -16.73 -6.63 -7.31
N LEU A 203 -16.50 -6.93 -6.04
CA LEU A 203 -15.14 -7.14 -5.50
C LEU A 203 -14.73 -8.60 -5.59
N LYS A 204 -13.51 -8.84 -6.09
CA LYS A 204 -12.83 -10.15 -6.05
C LYS A 204 -11.84 -10.19 -4.89
N ASP A 205 -11.54 -11.39 -4.41
CA ASP A 205 -10.52 -11.59 -3.37
C ASP A 205 -9.13 -11.14 -3.86
N LEU A 206 -8.38 -10.52 -2.95
CA LEU A 206 -7.14 -9.82 -3.28
C LEU A 206 -5.93 -10.67 -2.91
N SER A 207 -5.03 -10.90 -3.85
CA SER A 207 -3.74 -11.56 -3.57
C SER A 207 -2.84 -10.66 -2.71
N VAL A 208 -2.49 -11.11 -1.50
CA VAL A 208 -1.76 -10.36 -0.47
C VAL A 208 -0.38 -10.92 -0.13
N SER A 209 0.14 -11.88 -0.89
CA SER A 209 1.52 -12.37 -0.74
C SER A 209 2.22 -12.63 -2.07
N ARG A 210 3.54 -12.84 -2.07
CA ARG A 210 4.33 -13.28 -3.21
C ARG A 210 5.39 -14.30 -2.78
N THR A 211 5.78 -15.18 -3.69
CA THR A 211 6.87 -16.18 -3.50
C THR A 211 8.07 -15.93 -4.41
N THR A 212 7.97 -14.97 -5.34
CA THR A 212 8.95 -14.72 -6.41
C THR A 212 10.14 -13.86 -5.98
N PHE A 213 10.13 -13.29 -4.77
CA PHE A 213 11.21 -12.50 -4.19
C PHE A 213 11.16 -12.54 -2.66
N ASP A 214 12.28 -12.19 -2.03
CA ASP A 214 12.53 -12.24 -0.58
C ASP A 214 12.64 -10.85 0.08
N TRP A 215 12.59 -9.77 -0.72
CA TRP A 215 12.64 -8.40 -0.21
C TRP A 215 11.26 -7.87 0.19
N GLY A 216 10.81 -8.27 1.39
CA GLY A 216 9.54 -7.87 1.99
C GLY A 216 9.33 -8.47 3.38
N VAL A 217 8.24 -8.08 4.06
CA VAL A 217 7.88 -8.65 5.37
C VAL A 217 7.44 -10.11 5.22
N PRO A 218 8.06 -11.08 5.92
CA PRO A 218 7.65 -12.49 5.84
C PRO A 218 6.24 -12.72 6.37
N VAL A 219 5.49 -13.58 5.70
CA VAL A 219 4.17 -14.05 6.17
C VAL A 219 4.34 -14.90 7.44
N PRO A 220 3.66 -14.58 8.56
CA PRO A 220 3.76 -15.36 9.78
C PRO A 220 3.38 -16.84 9.59
N GLY A 221 4.33 -17.74 9.85
CA GLY A 221 4.13 -19.18 9.73
C GLY A 221 4.38 -19.76 8.32
N ASP A 222 4.71 -18.93 7.32
CA ASP A 222 5.10 -19.37 5.98
C ASP A 222 6.14 -18.41 5.36
N GLU A 223 7.42 -18.60 5.73
CA GLU A 223 8.53 -17.73 5.30
C GLU A 223 8.84 -17.80 3.79
N LYS A 224 8.24 -18.75 3.05
CA LYS A 224 8.33 -18.76 1.59
C LYS A 224 7.59 -17.58 0.96
N HIS A 225 6.64 -17.01 1.69
CA HIS A 225 5.85 -15.88 1.26
C HIS A 225 6.32 -14.60 1.93
N VAL A 226 6.44 -13.55 1.12
CA VAL A 226 6.51 -12.16 1.61
C VAL A 226 5.16 -11.49 1.39
N MET A 227 4.79 -10.57 2.28
CA MET A 227 3.58 -9.78 2.16
C MET A 227 3.64 -8.94 0.89
N TYR A 228 2.51 -8.87 0.18
CA TYR A 228 2.36 -7.96 -0.94
C TYR A 228 2.30 -6.52 -0.44
N VAL A 229 2.79 -5.61 -1.28
CA VAL A 229 3.05 -4.20 -0.94
C VAL A 229 1.88 -3.51 -0.24
N TRP A 230 0.62 -3.85 -0.52
CA TRP A 230 -0.50 -3.15 0.09
C TRP A 230 -0.71 -3.46 1.57
N VAL A 231 -0.54 -4.71 2.01
CA VAL A 231 -0.67 -5.02 3.45
C VAL A 231 0.49 -4.38 4.21
N ASP A 232 1.70 -4.46 3.65
CA ASP A 232 2.89 -3.87 4.20
C ASP A 232 2.78 -2.33 4.25
N ALA A 233 2.70 -1.69 3.08
CA ALA A 233 2.65 -0.24 2.97
C ALA A 233 1.47 0.39 3.72
N LEU A 234 0.23 -0.11 3.62
CA LEU A 234 -0.91 0.52 4.33
C LEU A 234 -0.80 0.41 5.85
N THR A 235 -0.07 -0.58 6.37
CA THR A 235 0.16 -0.76 7.81
C THR A 235 1.06 0.34 8.40
N ASN A 236 1.75 1.13 7.57
CA ASN A 236 2.59 2.22 8.05
C ASN A 236 1.80 3.22 8.92
N TYR A 237 0.53 3.45 8.58
CA TYR A 237 -0.32 4.43 9.26
C TYR A 237 -0.60 4.06 10.72
N ILE A 238 -0.81 2.77 11.01
CA ILE A 238 -0.99 2.29 12.39
C ILE A 238 0.36 2.05 13.08
N THR A 239 1.41 1.73 12.32
CA THR A 239 2.78 1.62 12.85
C THR A 239 3.25 2.96 13.43
N GLY A 240 2.97 4.07 12.74
CA GLY A 240 3.36 5.42 13.17
C GLY A 240 2.77 5.84 14.53
N VAL A 241 1.66 5.21 14.93
CA VAL A 241 0.95 5.48 16.19
C VAL A 241 1.05 4.32 17.21
N GLY A 242 2.01 3.42 17.04
CA GLY A 242 2.41 2.46 18.09
C GLY A 242 1.78 1.06 18.01
N TYR A 243 1.03 0.74 16.94
CA TYR A 243 0.60 -0.64 16.70
C TYR A 243 1.81 -1.60 16.69
N PRO A 244 1.69 -2.85 17.16
CA PRO A 244 0.51 -3.52 17.73
C PRO A 244 0.22 -3.22 19.21
N ASN A 245 0.97 -2.33 19.85
CA ASN A 245 0.71 -1.96 21.24
C ASN A 245 -0.36 -0.86 21.31
N GLU A 246 -1.63 -1.26 21.44
CA GLU A 246 -2.75 -0.30 21.59
C GLU A 246 -2.73 0.48 22.91
N ASN A 247 -1.82 0.17 23.84
CA ASN A 247 -1.59 0.97 25.05
C ASN A 247 -0.48 2.01 24.87
N ASP A 248 0.15 2.11 23.69
CA ASP A 248 1.10 3.17 23.37
C ASP A 248 0.42 4.54 23.50
N GLU A 249 1.13 5.54 24.03
CA GLU A 249 0.58 6.89 24.17
C GLU A 249 0.09 7.46 22.83
N LYS A 250 0.79 7.14 21.74
CA LYS A 250 0.43 7.61 20.39
C LYS A 250 -0.81 6.91 19.84
N TRP A 251 -1.26 5.78 20.40
CA TRP A 251 -2.46 5.09 19.91
C TRP A 251 -3.71 5.96 20.02
N ARG A 252 -3.69 6.97 20.91
CA ARG A 252 -4.76 7.99 21.03
C ARG A 252 -5.05 8.76 19.74
N PHE A 253 -4.08 8.82 18.82
CA PHE A 253 -4.21 9.46 17.51
C PHE A 253 -5.00 8.61 16.50
N TRP A 254 -5.22 7.32 16.75
CA TRP A 254 -5.99 6.45 15.86
C TRP A 254 -7.51 6.55 16.13
N PRO A 255 -8.37 6.52 15.10
CA PRO A 255 -8.10 6.60 13.66
C PRO A 255 -7.60 7.97 13.18
N ALA A 256 -6.89 7.96 12.05
CA ALA A 256 -6.46 9.17 11.34
C ALA A 256 -7.65 10.04 10.91
N ASP A 257 -7.49 11.36 11.00
CA ASP A 257 -8.46 12.34 10.54
C ASP A 257 -8.37 12.54 9.02
N ALA A 258 -7.18 12.41 8.43
CA ALA A 258 -6.98 12.50 6.98
C ALA A 258 -5.76 11.73 6.48
N HIS A 259 -5.94 10.97 5.40
CA HIS A 259 -4.87 10.42 4.58
C HIS A 259 -4.79 11.21 3.28
N ILE A 260 -3.70 11.96 3.07
CA ILE A 260 -3.47 12.73 1.86
C ILE A 260 -2.68 11.88 0.87
N ILE A 261 -3.27 11.62 -0.29
CA ILE A 261 -2.74 10.66 -1.26
C ILE A 261 -2.86 11.17 -2.70
N GLY A 262 -2.04 10.62 -3.59
CA GLY A 262 -2.21 10.70 -5.04
C GLY A 262 -3.46 9.97 -5.55
N LYS A 263 -4.03 10.44 -6.67
CA LYS A 263 -5.25 9.88 -7.27
C LYS A 263 -5.11 8.42 -7.71
N ASP A 264 -3.90 8.00 -8.03
CA ASP A 264 -3.52 6.69 -8.58
C ASP A 264 -3.61 5.58 -7.54
N ILE A 265 -3.53 5.92 -6.25
CA ILE A 265 -3.57 4.97 -5.13
C ILE A 265 -4.88 4.99 -4.34
N VAL A 266 -5.90 5.70 -4.83
CA VAL A 266 -7.19 5.86 -4.15
C VAL A 266 -7.87 4.53 -3.83
N ARG A 267 -7.85 3.56 -4.75
CA ARG A 267 -8.52 2.26 -4.56
C ARG A 267 -7.90 1.39 -3.46
N PHE A 268 -6.67 1.68 -3.06
CA PHE A 268 -6.00 0.94 -2.00
C PHE A 268 -6.31 1.53 -0.62
N HIS A 269 -6.62 2.82 -0.56
CA HIS A 269 -6.91 3.54 0.68
C HIS A 269 -8.40 3.60 1.02
N ALA A 270 -9.25 3.52 -0.01
CA ALA A 270 -10.69 3.76 0.08
C ALA A 270 -11.49 2.46 0.08
#